data_AF-A0A6I7YXF1-F1
#
_entry.id   AF-A0A6I7YXF1-F1
#
_cell.length_a   1.000
_cell.length_b   1.000
_cell.length_c   1.000
_cell.angle_alpha   90.00
_cell.angle_beta   90.00
_cell.angle_gamma   90.00
#
_symmetry.space_group_name_H-M   'P 1'
#
loop_
_entity.id
_entity.type
_entity.pdbx_description
1 polymer ?
#
loop_
_entity_poly.entity_id
_entity_poly.type
_entity_poly.pdbx_seq_one_letter_code
_entity_poly.pdbx_strand_id
1 'polypeptide(L)'
;MPEPSPGPLPEPSPEPLQRSRSRSRPRAFPDHPQSCSVGRGPDRRGAGDQPVGPAQGSARSPARRSRFGRSGHPAPPEDPTPLGADAARWALLRPAGHDRPRIGDAHLLQRESNPLFRVRYAHARTRALTRNAAALGFTGTPGDVPEADDLLGALAEYPRVLRVAATHRAPDRLARHLVTTADALLALQHLVLPLGDEKPSAAHRARLALAEATGTVLAGGLSLLGISAPDYL
;
A
#
# COMPACT_ATOMS: atom_id res chain seq x y z
N MET A 1 20.11 -54.56 -44.57
CA MET A 1 19.72 -54.85 -43.18
C MET A 1 18.88 -53.69 -42.68
N PRO A 2 17.54 -53.72 -42.80
CA PRO A 2 16.71 -52.65 -42.24
C PRO A 2 16.48 -52.89 -40.74
N GLU A 3 16.66 -51.84 -39.93
CA GLU A 3 16.35 -51.82 -38.50
C GLU A 3 14.83 -51.96 -38.25
N PRO A 4 14.40 -52.65 -37.18
CA PRO A 4 12.98 -52.71 -36.83
C PRO A 4 12.51 -51.43 -36.13
N SER A 5 11.41 -50.86 -36.62
CA SER A 5 10.69 -49.75 -35.99
C SER A 5 10.23 -50.07 -34.56
N PRO A 6 10.32 -49.12 -33.61
CA PRO A 6 9.77 -49.31 -32.27
C PRO A 6 8.24 -49.23 -32.31
N GLY A 7 7.58 -50.27 -31.80
CA GLY A 7 6.12 -50.32 -31.64
C GLY A 7 5.60 -49.31 -30.60
N PRO A 8 4.31 -48.94 -30.67
CA PRO A 8 3.74 -47.90 -29.82
C PRO A 8 3.63 -48.34 -28.36
N LEU A 9 3.96 -47.41 -27.45
CA LEU A 9 3.82 -47.56 -25.99
C LEU A 9 2.33 -47.61 -25.60
N PRO A 10 1.96 -48.38 -24.56
CA PRO A 10 0.56 -48.47 -24.10
C PRO A 10 0.10 -47.17 -23.44
N GLU A 11 -1.07 -46.69 -23.85
CA GLU A 11 -1.77 -45.55 -23.24
C GLU A 11 -2.23 -45.87 -21.81
N PRO A 12 -2.06 -44.96 -20.83
CA PRO A 12 -2.66 -45.12 -19.51
C PRO A 12 -4.17 -44.86 -19.57
N SER A 13 -4.95 -45.84 -19.10
CA SER A 13 -6.40 -45.75 -18.96
C SER A 13 -6.84 -44.67 -17.95
N PRO A 14 -8.02 -44.04 -18.14
CA PRO A 14 -8.50 -42.96 -17.29
C PRO A 14 -9.13 -43.48 -15.98
N GLU A 15 -8.63 -43.01 -14.83
CA GLU A 15 -9.28 -43.23 -13.53
C GLU A 15 -10.48 -42.28 -13.29
N PRO A 16 -11.51 -42.72 -12.55
CA PRO A 16 -12.79 -42.02 -12.47
C PRO A 16 -12.85 -40.89 -11.43
N LEU A 17 -13.58 -39.84 -11.81
CA LEU A 17 -14.10 -38.74 -10.99
C LEU A 17 -14.72 -39.19 -9.65
N GLN A 18 -14.18 -38.71 -8.54
CA GLN A 18 -14.92 -38.58 -7.28
C GLN A 18 -15.19 -37.11 -6.95
N ARG A 19 -16.49 -36.81 -6.95
CA ARG A 19 -17.12 -35.55 -6.57
C ARG A 19 -17.05 -35.37 -5.06
N SER A 20 -16.61 -34.22 -4.59
CA SER A 20 -17.10 -33.67 -3.32
C SER A 20 -17.48 -32.20 -3.53
N ARG A 21 -18.80 -32.00 -3.59
CA ARG A 21 -19.45 -30.69 -3.61
C ARG A 21 -19.57 -30.20 -2.16
N SER A 22 -18.97 -29.07 -1.84
CA SER A 22 -19.37 -28.25 -0.70
C SER A 22 -19.72 -26.86 -1.22
N ARG A 23 -20.99 -26.72 -1.62
CA ARG A 23 -21.64 -25.44 -1.88
C ARG A 23 -21.93 -24.77 -0.53
N SER A 24 -21.30 -23.62 -0.26
CA SER A 24 -21.80 -22.67 0.72
C SER A 24 -22.17 -21.39 -0.03
N ARG A 25 -23.49 -21.14 -0.12
CA ARG A 25 -24.11 -19.94 -0.70
C ARG A 25 -24.30 -18.85 0.38
N PRO A 26 -24.59 -17.60 -0.01
CA PRO A 26 -24.21 -16.38 0.72
C PRO A 26 -25.25 -15.93 1.75
N ARG A 27 -24.83 -15.11 2.72
CA ARG A 27 -25.74 -14.36 3.59
C ARG A 27 -25.86 -12.91 3.11
N ALA A 28 -27.11 -12.51 2.87
CA ALA A 28 -27.54 -11.15 2.58
C ALA A 28 -27.71 -10.32 3.87
N PHE A 29 -27.75 -9.00 3.66
CA PHE A 29 -27.96 -7.86 4.56
C PHE A 29 -29.14 -7.99 5.55
N PRO A 30 -29.19 -7.11 6.58
CA PRO A 30 -30.19 -6.03 6.47
C PRO A 30 -29.74 -4.64 6.93
N ASP A 31 -30.60 -3.70 6.57
CA ASP A 31 -30.57 -2.24 6.61
C ASP A 31 -30.51 -1.57 8.00
N HIS A 32 -30.16 -0.28 7.96
CA HIS A 32 -30.34 0.72 9.01
C HIS A 32 -31.76 0.76 9.61
N PRO A 33 -31.88 1.35 10.81
CA PRO A 33 -32.81 2.46 10.92
C PRO A 33 -32.26 3.71 11.64
N GLN A 34 -32.88 4.82 11.25
CA GLN A 34 -32.65 6.21 11.63
C GLN A 34 -33.20 6.57 13.02
N SER A 35 -32.58 7.60 13.60
CA SER A 35 -33.11 8.69 14.45
C SER A 35 -34.40 8.50 15.27
N CYS A 36 -34.28 8.69 16.59
CA CYS A 36 -35.37 9.14 17.46
C CYS A 36 -35.17 10.62 17.84
N SER A 37 -36.28 11.33 17.84
CA SER A 37 -36.48 12.76 18.05
C SER A 37 -37.13 13.05 19.42
N VAL A 38 -37.28 14.35 19.73
CA VAL A 38 -38.21 14.99 20.72
C VAL A 38 -37.65 15.12 22.16
N GLY A 39 -37.78 16.22 22.90
CA GLY A 39 -38.57 17.47 22.79
C GLY A 39 -37.96 18.61 23.64
N ARG A 40 -38.13 19.88 23.26
CA ARG A 40 -39.23 20.81 23.60
C ARG A 40 -39.16 21.30 25.07
N GLY A 41 -38.80 22.58 25.24
CA GLY A 41 -38.83 23.35 26.51
C GLY A 41 -40.25 23.63 27.03
N PRO A 42 -40.42 24.42 28.13
CA PRO A 42 -40.41 25.88 27.97
C PRO A 42 -39.91 26.72 29.19
N ASP A 43 -39.30 27.87 28.85
CA ASP A 43 -39.61 29.25 29.27
C ASP A 43 -40.29 29.56 30.64
N ARG A 44 -39.65 30.39 31.50
CA ARG A 44 -40.09 31.76 31.91
C ARG A 44 -39.44 32.29 33.21
N ARG A 45 -38.85 33.49 33.06
CA ARG A 45 -38.94 34.76 33.85
C ARG A 45 -38.96 34.74 35.40
N GLY A 46 -38.12 35.60 35.99
CA GLY A 46 -38.60 36.60 36.95
C GLY A 46 -37.81 36.82 38.26
N ALA A 47 -37.00 37.88 38.28
CA ALA A 47 -36.86 38.91 39.32
C ALA A 47 -36.46 38.60 40.79
N GLY A 48 -35.44 39.35 41.24
CA GLY A 48 -35.34 39.95 42.59
C GLY A 48 -34.57 39.17 43.64
N ASP A 49 -33.35 39.58 44.01
CA ASP A 49 -33.09 40.57 45.07
C ASP A 49 -31.58 40.58 45.42
N GLN A 50 -31.01 41.77 45.64
CA GLN A 50 -29.70 41.94 46.27
C GLN A 50 -29.89 42.11 47.79
N PRO A 51 -28.88 41.79 48.64
CA PRO A 51 -28.00 42.87 49.10
C PRO A 51 -26.51 42.51 49.33
N VAL A 52 -25.66 43.43 48.89
CA VAL A 52 -24.49 44.07 49.53
C VAL A 52 -23.76 43.39 50.70
N GLY A 53 -22.43 43.22 50.54
CA GLY A 53 -21.45 43.09 51.64
C GLY A 53 -20.02 42.88 51.13
N PRO A 54 -19.02 43.72 51.47
CA PRO A 54 -17.69 43.69 50.87
C PRO A 54 -16.68 42.90 51.74
N ALA A 55 -15.78 42.14 51.11
CA ALA A 55 -14.54 41.72 51.76
C ALA A 55 -13.44 41.52 50.71
N GLN A 56 -12.44 42.40 50.79
CA GLN A 56 -11.22 42.39 50.02
C GLN A 56 -10.36 41.19 50.46
N GLY A 57 -9.93 40.39 49.50
CA GLY A 57 -9.00 39.28 49.70
C GLY A 57 -8.04 39.19 48.53
N SER A 58 -6.94 39.94 48.60
CA SER A 58 -5.83 39.88 47.66
C SER A 58 -5.14 38.50 47.78
N ALA A 59 -5.51 37.57 46.89
CA ALA A 59 -4.80 36.31 46.72
C ALA A 59 -3.91 36.42 45.48
N ARG A 60 -2.61 36.63 45.71
CA ARG A 60 -1.54 36.52 44.72
C ARG A 60 -1.58 35.13 44.08
N SER A 61 -1.91 35.06 42.79
CA SER A 61 -1.67 33.86 41.96
C SER A 61 -0.18 33.53 41.96
N PRO A 62 0.25 32.31 42.35
CA PRO A 62 1.63 31.91 42.15
C PRO A 62 1.85 31.73 40.64
N ALA A 63 2.81 32.50 40.11
CA ALA A 63 3.28 32.41 38.74
C ALA A 63 3.55 30.95 38.37
N ARG A 64 2.81 30.45 37.38
CA ARG A 64 3.04 29.16 36.72
C ARG A 64 4.44 29.22 36.12
N ARG A 65 5.45 28.71 36.84
CA ARG A 65 6.83 28.61 36.34
C ARG A 65 6.79 27.80 35.05
N SER A 66 7.02 28.50 33.94
CA SER A 66 7.20 27.90 32.64
C SER A 66 8.45 27.02 32.72
N ARG A 67 8.25 25.69 32.64
CA ARG A 67 9.34 24.74 32.41
C ARG A 67 9.76 24.83 30.94
N PHE A 68 10.38 25.95 30.56
CA PHE A 68 11.25 25.99 29.40
C PHE A 68 12.62 25.50 29.82
N GLY A 69 13.15 24.53 29.09
CA GLY A 69 14.48 23.96 29.32
C GLY A 69 14.47 22.46 29.57
N ARG A 70 13.84 21.66 28.69
CA ARG A 70 14.48 20.38 28.37
C ARG A 70 15.60 20.73 27.41
N SER A 71 16.83 20.70 27.90
CA SER A 71 18.02 20.59 27.06
C SER A 71 17.73 19.54 25.99
N GLY A 72 17.85 19.95 24.72
CA GLY A 72 17.66 19.07 23.58
C GLY A 72 18.81 18.08 23.50
N HIS A 73 18.82 17.10 24.41
CA HIS A 73 19.62 15.91 24.19
C HIS A 73 19.07 15.25 22.93
N PRO A 74 19.92 14.96 21.93
CA PRO A 74 19.47 14.14 20.82
C PRO A 74 18.90 12.85 21.43
N ALA A 75 17.64 12.54 21.10
CA ALA A 75 17.07 11.26 21.50
C ALA A 75 18.05 10.16 21.07
N PRO A 76 18.27 9.11 21.88
CA PRO A 76 19.19 8.04 21.52
C PRO A 76 18.80 7.46 20.14
N PRO A 77 19.77 6.97 19.34
CA PRO A 77 19.44 6.28 18.11
C PRO A 77 18.49 5.13 18.44
N GLU A 78 17.33 5.12 17.78
CA GLU A 78 16.33 4.08 17.94
C GLU A 78 16.87 2.79 17.30
N ASP A 79 16.74 1.66 17.99
CA ASP A 79 17.25 0.38 17.52
C ASP A 79 16.33 -0.20 16.42
N PRO A 80 16.82 -0.43 15.19
CA PRO A 80 16.02 -0.99 14.11
C PRO A 80 15.85 -2.52 14.19
N THR A 81 16.57 -3.22 15.05
CA THR A 81 16.51 -4.70 15.15
C THR A 81 15.10 -5.27 15.34
N PRO A 82 14.16 -4.63 16.08
CA PRO A 82 12.82 -5.19 16.25
C PRO A 82 11.94 -5.12 14.99
N LEU A 83 12.32 -4.33 13.98
CA LEU A 83 11.51 -4.14 12.78
C LEU A 83 11.60 -5.31 11.77
N GLY A 84 12.61 -6.17 11.91
CA GLY A 84 13.01 -7.10 10.86
C GLY A 84 13.82 -6.42 9.75
N ALA A 85 14.59 -7.21 9.01
CA ALA A 85 15.65 -6.71 8.11
C ALA A 85 15.15 -5.71 7.05
N ASP A 86 14.01 -5.99 6.43
CA ASP A 86 13.48 -5.17 5.34
C ASP A 86 12.92 -3.82 5.82
N ALA A 87 12.17 -3.82 6.92
CA ALA A 87 11.63 -2.61 7.51
C ALA A 87 12.73 -1.75 8.13
N ALA A 88 13.74 -2.36 8.75
CA ALA A 88 14.96 -1.68 9.19
C ALA A 88 15.67 -0.97 8.03
N ARG A 89 15.92 -1.66 6.91
CA ARG A 89 16.55 -1.07 5.72
C ARG A 89 15.72 0.09 5.17
N TRP A 90 14.41 -0.08 5.04
CA TRP A 90 13.54 0.99 4.56
C TRP A 90 13.56 2.22 5.47
N ALA A 91 13.47 2.01 6.78
CA ALA A 91 13.51 3.09 7.77
C ALA A 91 14.80 3.92 7.68
N LEU A 92 15.93 3.26 7.41
CA LEU A 92 17.23 3.90 7.30
C LEU A 92 17.49 4.56 5.92
N LEU A 93 17.01 3.95 4.83
CA LEU A 93 17.35 4.37 3.47
C LEU A 93 16.40 5.40 2.87
N ARG A 94 15.15 5.50 3.34
CA ARG A 94 14.13 6.42 2.79
C ARG A 94 14.29 7.90 3.17
N PRO A 95 14.69 8.26 4.41
CA PRO A 95 14.95 9.66 4.78
C PRO A 95 16.10 10.23 3.96
N ALA A 96 16.11 11.55 3.70
CA ALA A 96 17.27 12.14 3.04
C ALA A 96 18.51 12.01 3.95
N GLY A 97 19.71 12.00 3.39
CA GLY A 97 20.94 11.77 4.18
C GLY A 97 21.20 12.79 5.31
N HIS A 98 20.53 13.95 5.28
CA HIS A 98 20.58 14.96 6.34
C HIS A 98 19.40 14.87 7.34
N ASP A 99 18.40 14.04 7.05
CA ASP A 99 17.26 13.81 7.92
C ASP A 99 17.56 12.66 8.89
N ARG A 100 17.06 12.79 10.11
CA ARG A 100 17.12 11.70 11.08
C ARG A 100 16.09 10.61 10.74
N PRO A 101 16.49 9.33 10.59
CA PRO A 101 15.54 8.23 10.48
C PRO A 101 14.63 8.13 11.71
N ARG A 102 13.33 7.98 11.46
CA ARG A 102 12.35 7.64 12.50
C ARG A 102 12.15 6.14 12.45
N ILE A 103 12.59 5.43 13.48
CA ILE A 103 12.57 3.97 13.57
C ILE A 103 11.52 3.61 14.61
N GLY A 104 10.40 3.04 14.17
CA GLY A 104 9.34 2.64 15.08
C GLY A 104 8.26 1.83 14.37
N ASP A 105 7.22 1.48 15.13
CA ASP A 105 6.19 0.52 14.75
C ASP A 105 5.42 0.90 13.48
N ALA A 106 5.46 2.16 13.07
CA ALA A 106 4.88 2.62 11.82
C ALA A 106 5.37 1.83 10.59
N HIS A 107 6.61 1.33 10.62
CA HIS A 107 7.16 0.51 9.52
C HIS A 107 6.66 -0.93 9.52
N LEU A 108 6.06 -1.41 10.61
CA LEU A 108 5.44 -2.74 10.72
C LEU A 108 3.98 -2.74 10.27
N LEU A 109 3.34 -1.58 10.21
CA LEU A 109 1.93 -1.46 9.86
C LEU A 109 1.68 -1.94 8.42
N GLN A 110 0.78 -2.90 8.26
CA GLN A 110 0.27 -3.37 6.96
C GLN A 110 -0.85 -2.45 6.48
N ARG A 111 -0.54 -1.17 6.27
CA ARG A 111 -1.50 -0.14 5.85
C ARG A 111 -0.87 0.78 4.83
N GLU A 112 -1.73 1.42 4.04
CA GLU A 112 -1.36 2.37 2.99
C GLU A 112 -0.48 3.54 3.47
N SER A 113 -0.58 3.93 4.74
CA SER A 113 0.25 4.98 5.33
C SER A 113 1.71 4.58 5.50
N ASN A 114 2.02 3.27 5.47
CA ASN A 114 3.37 2.74 5.48
C ASN A 114 3.90 2.64 4.03
N PRO A 115 4.89 3.46 3.64
CA PRO A 115 5.39 3.45 2.27
C PRO A 115 6.05 2.13 1.86
N LEU A 116 6.67 1.40 2.80
CA LEU A 116 7.25 0.09 2.50
C LEU A 116 6.15 -0.91 2.13
N PHE A 117 5.12 -0.99 2.97
CA PHE A 117 3.97 -1.85 2.72
C PHE A 117 3.34 -1.49 1.38
N ARG A 118 3.14 -0.21 1.10
CA ARG A 118 2.53 0.27 -0.15
C ARG A 118 3.29 -0.18 -1.39
N VAL A 119 4.62 -0.05 -1.40
CA VAL A 119 5.47 -0.48 -2.51
C VAL A 119 5.42 -2.00 -2.69
N ARG A 120 5.52 -2.77 -1.59
CA ARG A 120 5.45 -4.23 -1.66
C ARG A 120 4.07 -4.74 -2.08
N TYR A 121 3.02 -4.10 -1.58
CA TYR A 121 1.64 -4.39 -1.94
C TYR A 121 1.41 -4.13 -3.42
N ALA A 122 1.91 -3.02 -3.95
CA ALA A 122 1.88 -2.72 -5.38
C ALA A 122 2.58 -3.83 -6.20
N HIS A 123 3.76 -4.29 -5.78
CA HIS A 123 4.43 -5.42 -6.42
C HIS A 123 3.60 -6.72 -6.37
N ALA A 124 3.15 -7.14 -5.18
CA ALA A 124 2.31 -8.33 -5.02
C ALA A 124 1.00 -8.22 -5.84
N ARG A 125 0.46 -7.01 -6.00
CA ARG A 125 -0.71 -6.74 -6.82
C ARG A 125 -0.44 -6.98 -8.30
N THR A 126 0.72 -6.60 -8.84
CA THR A 126 1.09 -6.96 -10.23
C THR A 126 1.09 -8.48 -10.44
N ARG A 127 1.65 -9.23 -9.48
CA ARG A 127 1.64 -10.70 -9.52
C ARG A 127 0.22 -11.27 -9.47
N ALA A 128 -0.64 -10.68 -8.64
CA ALA A 128 -2.05 -11.06 -8.58
C ALA A 128 -2.79 -10.76 -9.88
N LEU A 129 -2.56 -9.60 -10.50
CA LEU A 129 -3.15 -9.22 -11.79
C LEU A 129 -2.75 -10.21 -12.89
N THR A 130 -1.47 -10.56 -13.00
CA THR A 130 -1.00 -11.57 -13.97
C THR A 130 -1.63 -12.94 -13.73
N ARG A 131 -1.69 -13.41 -12.47
CA ARG A 131 -2.36 -14.69 -12.14
C ARG A 131 -3.84 -14.66 -12.50
N ASN A 132 -4.54 -13.58 -12.20
CA ASN A 132 -5.96 -13.44 -12.47
C ASN A 132 -6.25 -13.34 -13.98
N ALA A 133 -5.43 -12.62 -14.74
CA ALA A 133 -5.54 -12.55 -16.18
C ALA A 133 -5.35 -13.92 -16.84
N ALA A 134 -4.36 -14.69 -16.38
CA ALA A 134 -4.15 -16.06 -16.84
C ALA A 134 -5.37 -16.95 -16.56
N ALA A 135 -6.00 -16.80 -15.38
CA ALA A 135 -7.24 -17.51 -15.05
C ALA A 135 -8.44 -17.09 -15.95
N LEU A 136 -8.43 -15.86 -16.45
CA LEU A 136 -9.38 -15.35 -17.44
C LEU A 136 -8.99 -15.69 -18.89
N GLY A 137 -7.89 -16.42 -19.10
CA GLY A 137 -7.46 -16.89 -20.41
C GLY A 137 -6.74 -15.85 -21.27
N PHE A 138 -6.13 -14.82 -20.67
CA PHE A 138 -5.32 -13.85 -21.42
C PHE A 138 -4.01 -13.48 -20.73
N THR A 139 -3.08 -12.93 -21.51
CA THR A 139 -1.75 -12.48 -21.08
C THR A 139 -1.51 -11.06 -21.55
N GLY A 140 -0.47 -10.42 -21.01
CA GLY A 140 -0.06 -9.08 -21.41
C GLY A 140 0.42 -9.05 -22.86
N THR A 141 0.09 -7.97 -23.57
CA THR A 141 0.67 -7.65 -24.87
C THR A 141 0.91 -6.14 -24.90
N PRO A 142 2.13 -5.65 -25.16
CA PRO A 142 2.41 -4.22 -25.24
C PRO A 142 1.46 -3.51 -26.20
N GLY A 143 1.01 -2.32 -25.80
CA GLY A 143 0.09 -1.51 -26.56
C GLY A 143 -0.12 -0.16 -25.88
N ASP A 144 -0.96 0.68 -26.50
CA ASP A 144 -1.26 2.00 -25.97
C ASP A 144 -2.17 1.93 -24.73
N VAL A 145 -1.90 2.80 -23.75
CA VAL A 145 -2.64 2.92 -22.49
C VAL A 145 -2.80 4.40 -22.16
N PRO A 146 -3.78 5.09 -22.77
CA PRO A 146 -3.91 6.54 -22.68
C PRO A 146 -4.26 7.04 -21.27
N GLU A 147 -4.80 6.17 -20.40
CA GLU A 147 -5.11 6.52 -19.01
C GLU A 147 -3.91 6.36 -18.06
N ALA A 148 -2.71 6.01 -18.57
CA ALA A 148 -1.56 5.67 -17.76
C ALA A 148 -0.38 6.66 -17.87
N ASP A 149 -0.63 7.91 -18.24
CA ASP A 149 0.40 8.96 -18.39
C ASP A 149 1.32 9.07 -17.16
N ASP A 150 0.74 9.08 -15.95
CA ASP A 150 1.50 9.16 -14.70
C ASP A 150 2.44 7.95 -14.51
N LEU A 151 1.94 6.74 -14.83
CA LEU A 151 2.72 5.51 -14.69
C LEU A 151 3.80 5.40 -15.77
N LEU A 152 3.46 5.73 -17.02
CA LEU A 152 4.42 5.77 -18.13
C LEU A 152 5.51 6.80 -17.86
N GLY A 153 5.16 7.98 -17.37
CA GLY A 153 6.11 9.01 -16.96
C GLY A 153 7.02 8.54 -15.83
N ALA A 154 6.47 7.90 -14.79
CA ALA A 154 7.26 7.34 -13.69
C ALA A 154 8.24 6.26 -14.18
N LEU A 155 7.80 5.33 -15.04
CA LEU A 155 8.66 4.29 -15.60
C LEU A 155 9.74 4.85 -16.53
N ALA A 156 9.42 5.84 -17.36
CA ALA A 156 10.37 6.49 -18.24
C ALA A 156 11.46 7.25 -17.47
N GLU A 157 11.11 7.81 -16.31
CA GLU A 157 12.02 8.57 -15.44
C GLU A 157 12.92 7.66 -14.58
N TYR A 158 12.52 6.41 -14.33
CA TYR A 158 13.23 5.46 -13.47
C TYR A 158 14.73 5.31 -13.78
N PRO A 159 15.18 5.11 -15.05
CA PRO A 159 16.60 4.97 -15.34
C PRO A 159 17.42 6.22 -14.98
N ARG A 160 16.83 7.40 -15.16
CA ARG A 160 17.47 8.67 -14.79
C ARG A 160 17.59 8.79 -13.27
N VAL A 161 16.52 8.50 -12.54
CA VAL A 161 16.50 8.52 -11.07
C VAL A 161 17.53 7.54 -10.51
N LEU A 162 17.60 6.32 -11.06
CA LEU A 162 18.54 5.31 -10.62
C LEU A 162 20.00 5.77 -10.80
N ARG A 163 20.34 6.31 -11.97
CA ARG A 163 21.68 6.86 -12.25
C ARG A 163 22.04 7.98 -11.28
N VAL A 164 21.12 8.91 -11.06
CA VAL A 164 21.30 10.03 -10.14
C VAL A 164 21.47 9.55 -8.69
N ALA A 165 20.66 8.59 -8.25
CA ALA A 165 20.75 8.00 -6.92
C ALA A 165 22.11 7.31 -6.71
N ALA A 166 22.61 6.58 -7.73
CA ALA A 166 23.91 5.94 -7.69
C ALA A 166 25.07 6.96 -7.66
N THR A 167 25.08 7.95 -8.55
CA THR A 167 26.13 8.99 -8.62
C THR A 167 26.27 9.74 -7.31
N HIS A 168 25.16 10.08 -6.67
CA HIS A 168 25.16 10.88 -5.44
C HIS A 168 25.08 10.04 -4.16
N ARG A 169 25.09 8.70 -4.27
CA ARG A 169 24.91 7.79 -3.12
C ARG A 169 23.66 8.15 -2.30
N ALA A 170 22.57 8.44 -2.99
CA ALA A 170 21.31 8.94 -2.45
C ALA A 170 20.18 7.89 -2.64
N PRO A 171 20.16 6.80 -1.83
CA PRO A 171 19.17 5.73 -1.95
C PRO A 171 17.74 6.19 -1.63
N ASP A 172 17.60 7.30 -0.90
CA ASP A 172 16.32 7.94 -0.59
C ASP A 172 15.57 8.37 -1.84
N ARG A 173 16.29 8.80 -2.89
CA ARG A 173 15.70 9.18 -4.17
C ARG A 173 15.04 7.98 -4.85
N LEU A 174 15.71 6.83 -4.84
CA LEU A 174 15.15 5.58 -5.37
C LEU A 174 13.93 5.17 -4.54
N ALA A 175 14.03 5.16 -3.20
CA ALA A 175 12.92 4.78 -2.34
C ALA A 175 11.66 5.67 -2.55
N ARG A 176 11.84 6.99 -2.68
CA ARG A 176 10.73 7.92 -2.96
C ARG A 176 10.13 7.69 -4.33
N HIS A 177 10.95 7.44 -5.34
CA HIS A 177 10.48 7.16 -6.69
C HIS A 177 9.69 5.85 -6.76
N LEU A 178 10.12 4.79 -6.06
CA LEU A 178 9.35 3.54 -5.97
C LEU A 178 7.96 3.76 -5.36
N VAL A 179 7.82 4.68 -4.40
CA VAL A 179 6.50 5.06 -3.86
C VAL A 179 5.65 5.72 -4.94
N THR A 180 6.19 6.68 -5.70
CA THR A 180 5.50 7.31 -6.82
C THR A 180 5.06 6.29 -7.88
N THR A 181 5.94 5.37 -8.27
CA THR A 181 5.61 4.30 -9.20
C THR A 181 4.51 3.38 -8.66
N ALA A 182 4.57 3.02 -7.38
CA ALA A 182 3.55 2.22 -6.71
C ALA A 182 2.18 2.93 -6.68
N ASP A 183 2.16 4.23 -6.38
CA ASP A 183 0.94 5.04 -6.40
C ASP A 183 0.28 5.06 -7.77
N ALA A 184 1.06 5.33 -8.83
CA ALA A 184 0.56 5.37 -10.19
C ALA A 184 -0.01 4.01 -10.64
N LEU A 185 0.65 2.90 -10.27
CA LEU A 185 0.14 1.55 -10.53
C LEU A 185 -1.17 1.27 -9.78
N LEU A 186 -1.23 1.62 -8.50
CA LEU A 186 -2.41 1.36 -7.67
C LEU A 186 -3.61 2.21 -8.11
N ALA A 187 -3.40 3.35 -8.75
CA ALA A 187 -4.46 4.10 -9.42
C ALA A 187 -4.99 3.38 -10.68
N LEU A 188 -4.09 2.81 -11.49
CA LEU A 188 -4.45 2.11 -12.74
C LEU A 188 -5.07 0.71 -12.53
N GLN A 189 -4.76 0.04 -11.41
CA GLN A 189 -5.00 -1.39 -11.20
C GLN A 189 -6.45 -1.86 -11.46
N HIS A 190 -7.43 -1.00 -11.24
CA HIS A 190 -8.86 -1.33 -11.34
C HIS A 190 -9.33 -1.45 -12.79
N LEU A 191 -8.53 -0.95 -13.75
CA LEU A 191 -8.82 -0.97 -15.18
C LEU A 191 -8.12 -2.12 -15.93
N VAL A 192 -7.27 -2.88 -15.23
CA VAL A 192 -6.39 -3.89 -15.83
C VAL A 192 -7.16 -5.16 -16.23
N LEU A 193 -8.09 -5.60 -15.39
CA LEU A 193 -8.87 -6.82 -15.62
C LEU A 193 -10.30 -6.47 -16.09
N PRO A 194 -10.89 -7.28 -16.99
CA PRO A 194 -12.30 -7.14 -17.35
C PRO A 194 -13.22 -7.27 -16.13
N LEU A 195 -14.31 -6.51 -16.11
CA LEU A 195 -15.30 -6.54 -15.03
C LEU A 195 -16.62 -7.18 -15.49
N GLY A 196 -17.20 -8.03 -14.64
CA GLY A 196 -18.48 -8.69 -14.93
C GLY A 196 -18.43 -9.58 -16.18
N ASP A 197 -19.27 -9.27 -17.17
CA ASP A 197 -19.39 -10.03 -18.42
C ASP A 197 -18.50 -9.47 -19.55
N GLU A 198 -17.63 -8.50 -19.26
CA GLU A 198 -16.68 -7.97 -20.22
C GLU A 198 -15.71 -9.04 -20.73
N LYS A 199 -15.50 -9.08 -22.04
CA LYS A 199 -14.50 -9.95 -22.65
C LYS A 199 -13.11 -9.30 -22.60
N PRO A 200 -12.03 -10.07 -22.38
CA PRO A 200 -10.66 -9.57 -22.53
C PRO A 200 -10.45 -8.87 -23.88
N SER A 201 -9.93 -7.66 -23.85
CA SER A 201 -9.73 -6.79 -25.02
C SER A 201 -8.26 -6.40 -25.15
N ALA A 202 -7.89 -5.75 -26.27
CA ALA A 202 -6.53 -5.24 -26.47
C ALA A 202 -6.11 -4.26 -25.36
N ALA A 203 -7.03 -3.43 -24.87
CA ALA A 203 -6.76 -2.50 -23.77
C ALA A 203 -6.41 -3.22 -22.47
N HIS A 204 -7.12 -4.30 -22.12
CA HIS A 204 -6.80 -5.12 -20.95
C HIS A 204 -5.40 -5.77 -21.07
N ARG A 205 -5.05 -6.25 -22.27
CA ARG A 205 -3.72 -6.83 -22.54
C ARG A 205 -2.60 -5.79 -22.42
N ALA A 206 -2.83 -4.57 -22.92
CA ALA A 206 -1.87 -3.46 -22.83
C ALA A 206 -1.66 -3.01 -21.38
N ARG A 207 -2.75 -2.81 -20.62
CA ARG A 207 -2.68 -2.45 -19.19
C ARG A 207 -2.00 -3.53 -18.36
N LEU A 208 -2.23 -4.80 -18.67
CA LEU A 208 -1.56 -5.90 -18.00
C LEU A 208 -0.06 -5.93 -18.29
N ALA A 209 0.36 -5.76 -19.54
CA ALA A 209 1.77 -5.67 -19.90
C ALA A 209 2.47 -4.49 -19.19
N LEU A 210 1.78 -3.35 -19.05
CA LEU A 210 2.29 -2.20 -18.31
C LEU A 210 2.41 -2.50 -16.80
N ALA A 211 1.43 -3.20 -16.21
CA ALA A 211 1.49 -3.65 -14.83
C ALA A 211 2.65 -4.63 -14.59
N GLU A 212 2.92 -5.54 -15.53
CA GLU A 212 4.05 -6.48 -15.46
C GLU A 212 5.42 -5.79 -15.55
N ALA A 213 5.56 -4.82 -16.46
CA ALA A 213 6.74 -3.98 -16.54
C ALA A 213 6.96 -3.20 -15.24
N THR A 214 5.89 -2.66 -14.66
CA THR A 214 5.94 -1.97 -13.37
C THR A 214 6.36 -2.92 -12.24
N GLY A 215 5.80 -4.13 -12.19
CA GLY A 215 6.17 -5.14 -11.20
C GLY A 215 7.66 -5.48 -11.25
N THR A 216 8.25 -5.50 -12.45
CA THR A 216 9.68 -5.71 -12.68
C THR A 216 10.52 -4.54 -12.13
N VAL A 217 10.12 -3.30 -12.39
CA VAL A 217 10.80 -2.10 -11.85
C VAL A 217 10.74 -2.07 -10.32
N LEU A 218 9.58 -2.37 -9.74
CA LEU A 218 9.42 -2.42 -8.28
C LEU A 218 10.30 -3.51 -7.66
N ALA A 219 10.33 -4.71 -8.24
CA ALA A 219 11.18 -5.81 -7.76
C ALA A 219 12.68 -5.45 -7.85
N GLY A 220 13.12 -4.90 -8.98
CA GLY A 220 14.50 -4.46 -9.18
C GLY A 220 14.90 -3.36 -8.20
N GLY A 221 14.05 -2.35 -8.01
CA GLY A 221 14.30 -1.27 -7.05
C GLY A 221 14.36 -1.73 -5.60
N LEU A 222 13.44 -2.61 -5.17
CA LEU A 222 13.48 -3.20 -3.83
C LEU A 222 14.75 -4.04 -3.63
N SER A 223 15.13 -4.84 -4.62
CA SER A 223 16.37 -5.65 -4.60
C SER A 223 17.62 -4.78 -4.43
N LEU A 224 17.69 -3.64 -5.15
CA LEU A 224 18.80 -2.68 -5.01
C LEU A 224 18.89 -2.05 -3.62
N LEU A 225 17.76 -1.91 -2.91
CA LEU A 225 17.71 -1.47 -1.52
C LEU A 225 17.99 -2.63 -0.53
N GLY A 226 18.19 -3.85 -1.03
CA GLY A 226 18.34 -5.05 -0.23
C GLY A 226 17.06 -5.47 0.49
N ILE A 227 15.90 -5.14 -0.09
CA ILE A 227 14.57 -5.39 0.47
C ILE A 227 13.88 -6.48 -0.36
N SER A 228 13.26 -7.45 0.30
CA SER A 228 12.52 -8.50 -0.40
C SER A 228 11.24 -7.98 -1.06
N ALA A 229 10.92 -8.51 -2.25
CA ALA A 229 9.71 -8.23 -3.01
C ALA A 229 8.81 -9.49 -3.02
N PRO A 230 7.78 -9.56 -2.17
CA PRO A 230 7.00 -10.78 -2.02
C PRO A 230 5.94 -10.94 -3.13
N ASP A 231 5.72 -12.17 -3.59
CA ASP A 231 4.68 -12.48 -4.61
C ASP A 231 3.24 -12.42 -4.07
N TYR A 232 3.10 -12.41 -2.73
CA TYR A 232 1.86 -12.41 -1.97
C TYR A 232 2.03 -11.57 -0.70
N LEU A 233 0.98 -10.86 -0.31
CA LEU A 233 0.90 -10.04 0.90
C LEU A 233 -0.49 -10.14 1.51
#